data_AF-A0A345H4H2-F1
#
_entry.id   AF-A0A345H4H2-F1
#
_cell.length_a   1.000
_cell.length_b   1.000
_cell.length_c   1.000
_cell.angle_alpha   90.00
_cell.angle_beta   90.00
_cell.angle_gamma   90.00
#
_symmetry.space_group_name_H-M   'P 1'
#
loop_
_entity.id
_entity.type
_entity.pdbx_description
1 polymer ?
#
loop_
_entity_poly.entity_id
_entity_poly.type
_entity_poly.pdbx_seq_one_letter_code
_entity_poly.pdbx_strand_id
1 'polypeptide(L)' 'MEKQPVRVQLLTKKGESYQIKLPHLDIPVTVDSEIYQRMRNDPMYQFGNAVLA' A
#
# COMPACT_ATOMS: atom_id res chain seq x y z
N MET A 1 -17.86 -5.13 15.20
CA MET A 1 -17.37 -3.83 14.70
C MET A 1 -16.67 -4.09 13.39
N GLU A 2 -17.22 -3.58 12.29
CA GLU A 2 -16.56 -3.68 10.98
C GLU A 2 -15.31 -2.78 11.01
N LYS A 3 -14.12 -3.37 10.89
CA LYS A 3 -12.88 -2.60 10.81
C LYS A 3 -12.83 -1.97 9.43
N GLN A 4 -12.80 -0.64 9.35
CA GLN A 4 -12.61 0.06 8.09
C GLN A 4 -11.23 -0.28 7.51
N PRO A 5 -11.12 -0.47 6.19
CA PRO A 5 -9.84 -0.78 5.56
C PRO A 5 -8.86 0.38 5.73
N VAL A 6 -7.59 0.02 5.94
CA VAL A 6 -6.49 0.98 6.08
C VAL A 6 -6.18 1.55 4.70
N ARG A 7 -6.34 2.87 4.56
CA ARG A 7 -5.99 3.57 3.31
C ARG A 7 -4.48 3.68 3.17
N VAL A 8 -3.93 3.06 2.14
CA VAL A 8 -2.50 3.07 1.83
C VAL A 8 -2.25 3.64 0.44
N GLN A 9 -1.05 4.14 0.21
CA GLN A 9 -0.66 4.68 -1.09
C GLN A 9 0.63 4.03 -1.57
N LEU A 10 0.66 3.61 -2.83
CA LEU A 10 1.89 3.23 -3.52
C LEU A 10 2.61 4.51 -3.96
N LEU A 11 3.81 4.76 -3.43
CA LEU A 11 4.62 5.92 -3.80
C LEU A 11 5.53 5.62 -5.01
N THR A 12 6.20 4.48 -5.00
CA THR A 12 7.12 4.10 -6.09
C THR A 12 7.34 2.60 -6.13
N LYS A 13 7.79 2.11 -7.29
CA LYS A 13 8.31 0.76 -7.51
C LYS A 13 9.77 0.88 -7.92
N LYS A 14 10.67 0.21 -7.20
CA LYS A 14 12.10 0.13 -7.51
C LYS A 14 12.48 -1.34 -7.69
N GLY A 15 12.56 -1.78 -8.95
CA GLY A 15 12.80 -3.19 -9.28
C GLY A 15 11.71 -4.10 -8.70
N GLU A 16 12.11 -4.98 -7.78
CA GLU A 16 11.21 -5.93 -7.11
C GLU A 16 10.61 -5.39 -5.80
N SER A 17 10.97 -4.17 -5.40
CA SER A 17 10.49 -3.54 -4.18
C SER A 17 9.47 -2.43 -4.45
N TYR A 18 8.53 -2.26 -3.53
CA TYR A 18 7.44 -1.30 -3.57
C TYR A 18 7.51 -0.43 -2.33
N GLN A 19 7.42 0.89 -2.49
CA GLN A 19 7.39 1.83 -1.37
C GLN A 19 5.96 2.27 -1.10
N ILE A 20 5.46 1.98 0.11
CA ILE A 20 4.08 2.18 0.51
C ILE A 20 4.01 3.19 1.66
N LYS A 21 3.12 4.17 1.54
CA LYS A 21 2.80 5.12 2.62
C LYS A 21 1.58 4.62 3.39
N LEU A 22 1.76 4.43 4.70
CA LEU A 22 0.68 4.13 5.64
C LEU A 22 0.16 5.42 6.28
N PRO A 23 -1.12 5.46 6.72
CA PRO A 23 -1.76 6.70 7.16
C PRO A 23 -1.25 7.23 8.50
N HIS A 24 -0.67 6.37 9.35
CA HIS A 24 -0.14 6.73 10.67
C HIS A 24 1.37 6.53 10.77
N LEU A 25 2.07 6.50 9.64
CA LEU A 25 3.51 6.31 9.62
C LEU A 25 4.15 7.38 8.73
N ASP A 26 5.00 8.21 9.32
CA ASP A 26 5.68 9.30 8.60
C ASP A 26 6.65 8.78 7.54
N ILE A 27 7.33 7.66 7.83
CA ILE A 27 8.31 7.06 6.95
C ILE A 27 7.60 6.02 6.07
N PRO A 28 7.72 6.09 4.73
CA PRO A 28 7.18 5.06 3.86
C PRO A 28 7.91 3.73 4.06
N VAL A 29 7.17 2.63 3.99
CA VAL A 29 7.70 1.27 4.15
C VAL A 29 8.06 0.70 2.79
N THR A 30 9.22 0.05 2.70
CA THR A 30 9.60 -0.72 1.53
C THR A 30 9.21 -2.18 1.76
N VAL A 31 8.44 -2.74 0.83
CA VAL A 31 8.03 -4.14 0.82
C VAL A 31 8.45 -4.80 -0.50
N ASP A 32 8.61 -6.11 -0.52
CA ASP A 32 8.84 -6.87 -1.73
C ASP A 32 7.54 -7.07 -2.55
N SER A 33 7.68 -7.76 -3.69
CA SER A 33 6.58 -8.03 -4.60
C SER A 33 5.51 -8.97 -4.01
N GLU A 34 5.90 -9.94 -3.20
CA GLU A 34 4.97 -10.90 -2.60
C GLU A 34 4.07 -10.21 -1.57
N ILE A 35 4.68 -9.42 -0.67
CA ILE A 35 3.95 -8.64 0.33
C ILE A 35 3.05 -7.60 -0.33
N TYR A 36 3.55 -6.89 -1.34
CA TYR A 36 2.72 -5.93 -2.08
C TYR A 36 1.48 -6.59 -2.69
N GLN A 37 1.63 -7.76 -3.32
CA GLN A 37 0.51 -8.49 -3.91
C GLN A 37 -0.49 -8.96 -2.85
N ARG A 38 -0.01 -9.45 -1.69
CA ARG A 38 -0.87 -9.81 -0.57
C ARG A 38 -1.67 -8.62 -0.06
N MET A 39 -1.00 -7.48 0.19
CA MET A 39 -1.67 -6.26 0.64
C MET A 39 -2.70 -5.78 -0.36
N ARG A 40 -2.42 -5.86 -1.67
CA ARG A 40 -3.32 -5.40 -2.72
C ARG A 40 -4.61 -6.23 -2.83
N ASN A 41 -4.54 -7.50 -2.49
CA ASN A 41 -5.67 -8.43 -2.55
C ASN A 41 -6.39 -8.59 -1.20
N ASP A 42 -5.84 -8.02 -0.12
CA ASP A 42 -6.39 -8.14 1.22
C ASP A 42 -7.40 -7.01 1.49
N PRO A 43 -8.67 -7.33 1.83
CA PRO A 43 -9.71 -6.35 2.10
C PRO A 43 -9.41 -5.45 3.31
N MET A 44 -8.39 -5.76 4.12
CA MET A 44 -7.91 -4.88 5.18
C MET A 44 -7.20 -3.62 4.67
N TYR A 45 -6.78 -3.59 3.40
CA TYR A 45 -6.09 -2.45 2.80
C TYR A 45 -6.90 -1.87 1.64
N GLN A 46 -6.94 -0.55 1.58
CA GLN A 46 -7.50 0.17 0.45
C GLN A 46 -6.41 1.00 -0.19
N PHE A 47 -5.90 0.55 -1.34
CA PHE A 47 -4.99 1.37 -2.14
C PHE A 47 -5.78 2.50 -2.80
N GLY A 48 -5.30 3.73 -2.64
CA GLY A 48 -5.87 4.87 -3.36
C GLY A 48 -5.78 4.63 -4.87
N ASN A 49 -6.86 4.89 -5.61
CA ASN A 49 -6.80 4.96 -7.07
C ASN A 49 -5.88 6.12 -7.43
N ALA A 50 -4.64 5.81 -7.83
CA ALA A 50 -3.81 6.76 -8.55
C ALA A 50 -4.53 7.05 -9.87
N VAL A 51 -5.27 8.15 -9.92
CA VAL A 51 -5.53 8.81 -11.20
C VAL A 51 -4.16 9.26 -11.68
N LEU A 52 -3.55 8.44 -12.52
CA LEU A 52 -2.44 8.85 -13.36
C LEU A 52 -3.02 9.91 -14.30
N ALA A 53 -2.90 11.18 -13.90
CA ALA A 53 -3.11 12.33 -14.75
C ALA A 53 -1.82 12.65 -15.51
#